data_AF-A0A7J8PVH5-F1
#
_entry.id   AF-A0A7J8PVH5-F1
#
_cell.length_a   1.000
_cell.length_b   1.000
_cell.length_c   1.000
_cell.angle_alpha   90.00
_cell.angle_beta   90.00
_cell.angle_gamma   90.00
#
_symmetry.space_group_name_H-M   'P 1'
#
loop_
_entity.id
_entity.type
_entity.pdbx_description
1 polymer ?
#
loop_
_entity_poly.entity_id
_entity_poly.type
_entity_poly.pdbx_seq_one_letter_code
_entity_poly.pdbx_strand_id
1 'polypeptide(L)'
;MLILSSLLYSAGLFLLALSVPGGEGCPSNCFKELKHTSFWEGLTLVVVGGAAQVIPLCALSFEQTRVAKSPEDCEPARVQVGCFRFTVKIGGWRYFLQKVIRWLLFVFLIMGSLTSVFCFFFYYDAWQQHFVQSAVAIFIGLLWFLCGFPFYGPRRLQPSPLSIMLRTLIAAWRKRHLKYQINLDEEDQNHSLTDHLELLNSAAVKESPADDNLRTRWRLCTVTEVEQTKLLLDIIPMSATFIVYGMVKSLGNTFFIEQADTMRGGTPLVLLQLIQLISQSAVNKGYKMVLGKRIQRIKRQYSDGVKIGIGMLTSILCCAVASQVESKRLKALKKKGLLDNPEAKAPMSASWLLLQFIFLGAMEGLAGDGILNFFGHYVPDSRRYAPVFTSSLTGFGTILSIGFIAIIDYYSRFRYKES
;
A
#
# COMPACT_ATOMS: atom_id res chain seq x y z
N MET A 1 3.65 -19.51 -0.24
CA MET A 1 3.24 -18.30 -0.98
C MET A 1 4.35 -17.27 -1.08
N LEU A 2 4.92 -16.76 0.03
CA LEU A 2 5.98 -15.73 -0.04
C LEU A 2 7.21 -16.17 -0.86
N ILE A 3 7.70 -17.40 -0.68
CA ILE A 3 8.85 -17.93 -1.45
C ILE A 3 8.53 -17.91 -2.95
N LEU A 4 7.39 -18.47 -3.34
CA LEU A 4 6.94 -18.51 -4.73
C LEU A 4 6.79 -17.09 -5.31
N SER A 5 6.20 -16.16 -4.58
CA SER A 5 6.02 -14.78 -5.06
C SER A 5 7.34 -14.01 -5.19
N SER A 6 8.29 -14.23 -4.29
CA SER A 6 9.66 -13.69 -4.41
C SER A 6 10.42 -14.28 -5.59
N LEU A 7 10.27 -15.58 -5.86
CA LEU A 7 10.87 -16.22 -7.05
C LEU A 7 10.26 -15.68 -8.34
N LEU A 8 8.93 -15.56 -8.41
CA LEU A 8 8.24 -14.98 -9.58
C LEU A 8 8.69 -13.54 -9.84
N TYR A 9 8.80 -12.73 -8.78
CA TYR A 9 9.25 -11.34 -8.90
C TYR A 9 10.70 -11.24 -9.40
N SER A 10 11.61 -12.04 -8.84
CA SER A 10 13.01 -12.08 -9.24
C SER A 10 13.18 -12.58 -10.68
N ALA A 11 12.45 -13.64 -11.06
CA ALA A 11 12.43 -14.14 -12.44
C ALA A 11 11.88 -13.09 -13.43
N GLY A 12 10.83 -12.36 -13.05
CA GLY A 12 10.27 -11.28 -13.85
C GLY A 12 11.27 -10.15 -14.10
N LEU A 13 12.01 -9.72 -13.07
CA LEU A 13 13.09 -8.74 -13.22
C LEU A 13 14.23 -9.24 -14.11
N PHE A 14 14.58 -10.52 -14.01
CA PHE A 14 15.59 -11.11 -14.89
C PHE A 14 15.15 -11.14 -16.36
N LEU A 15 13.89 -11.47 -16.64
CA LEU A 15 13.34 -11.40 -18.00
C LEU A 15 13.30 -9.95 -18.53
N LEU A 16 12.98 -8.98 -17.68
CA LEU A 16 13.08 -7.56 -18.04
C LEU A 16 14.53 -7.17 -18.38
N ALA A 17 15.51 -7.66 -17.62
CA ALA A 17 16.92 -7.45 -17.96
C ALA A 17 17.29 -8.04 -19.32
N LEU A 18 16.81 -9.26 -19.63
CA LEU A 18 17.05 -9.91 -20.92
C LEU A 18 16.32 -9.26 -22.10
N SER A 19 15.25 -8.51 -21.83
CA SER A 19 14.49 -7.78 -22.85
C SER A 19 15.25 -6.58 -23.41
N VAL A 20 16.16 -6.01 -22.61
CA VAL A 20 16.99 -4.85 -22.99
C VAL A 20 18.12 -5.34 -23.92
N PRO A 21 18.32 -4.74 -25.10
CA PRO A 21 19.42 -5.11 -25.99
C PRO A 21 20.77 -4.85 -25.31
N GLY A 22 21.69 -5.83 -25.39
CA GLY A 22 23.02 -5.73 -24.79
C GLY A 22 23.93 -4.83 -25.62
N GLY A 23 24.33 -3.70 -25.07
CA GLY A 23 25.26 -2.72 -25.68
C GLY A 23 25.65 -1.61 -24.69
N GLU A 24 26.75 -0.89 -24.95
CA GLU A 24 27.20 0.24 -24.14
C GLU A 24 26.19 1.39 -24.21
N GLY A 25 25.33 1.49 -23.19
CA GLY A 25 24.35 2.56 -23.04
C GLY A 25 23.11 2.36 -23.91
N CYS A 26 21.95 2.40 -23.26
CA CYS A 26 20.63 2.28 -23.88
C CYS A 26 20.02 3.70 -23.94
N PRO A 27 20.15 4.42 -25.08
CA PRO A 27 19.57 5.76 -25.23
C PRO A 27 18.03 5.71 -25.15
N SER A 28 17.36 6.86 -25.02
CA SER A 28 15.89 6.96 -24.88
C SER A 28 15.07 6.17 -25.93
N ASN A 29 15.63 5.91 -27.10
CA ASN A 29 15.00 5.13 -28.18
C ASN A 29 15.10 3.61 -28.03
N CYS A 30 15.89 3.10 -27.08
CA CYS A 30 16.12 1.68 -26.82
C CYS A 30 14.84 0.92 -26.42
N PHE A 31 13.87 1.61 -25.82
CA PHE A 31 12.55 1.02 -25.53
C PHE A 31 11.74 0.65 -26.79
N LYS A 32 12.08 1.20 -27.97
CA LYS A 32 11.45 0.79 -29.24
C LYS A 32 12.00 -0.55 -29.76
N GLU A 33 13.17 -0.97 -29.30
CA GLU A 33 13.86 -2.20 -29.72
C GLU A 33 13.77 -3.33 -28.69
N LEU A 34 12.93 -3.18 -27.66
CA LEU A 34 12.70 -4.22 -26.66
C LEU A 34 12.21 -5.51 -27.32
N LYS A 35 12.74 -6.65 -26.86
CA LYS A 35 12.17 -7.96 -27.20
C LYS A 35 10.77 -8.06 -26.60
N HIS A 36 9.76 -7.81 -27.44
CA HIS A 36 8.37 -7.63 -27.04
C HIS A 36 7.86 -8.80 -26.18
N THR A 37 8.19 -10.05 -26.52
CA THR A 37 7.78 -11.23 -25.75
C THR A 37 8.33 -11.24 -24.33
N SER A 38 9.65 -11.16 -24.16
CA SER A 38 10.30 -11.22 -22.85
C SER A 38 9.93 -10.03 -21.94
N PHE A 39 9.68 -8.85 -22.53
CA PHE A 39 9.27 -7.67 -21.78
C PHE A 39 7.91 -7.86 -21.11
N TRP A 40 6.88 -8.26 -21.87
CA TRP A 40 5.52 -8.42 -21.33
C TRP A 40 5.42 -9.61 -20.36
N GLU A 41 6.13 -10.71 -20.62
CA GLU A 41 6.22 -11.84 -19.70
C GLU A 41 6.89 -11.44 -18.39
N GLY A 42 8.04 -10.75 -18.47
CA GLY A 42 8.76 -10.23 -17.31
C GLY A 42 7.90 -9.28 -16.49
N LEU A 43 7.24 -8.32 -17.14
CA LEU A 43 6.32 -7.38 -16.50
C LEU A 43 5.17 -8.09 -15.79
N THR A 44 4.55 -9.08 -16.45
CA THR A 44 3.45 -9.87 -15.87
C THR A 44 3.92 -10.59 -14.61
N LEU A 45 5.10 -11.21 -14.63
CA LEU A 45 5.68 -11.90 -13.49
C LEU A 45 6.01 -10.96 -12.33
N VAL A 46 6.53 -9.76 -12.62
CA VAL A 46 6.77 -8.72 -11.60
C VAL A 46 5.45 -8.27 -10.96
N VAL A 47 4.39 -8.06 -11.75
CA VAL A 47 3.07 -7.66 -11.23
C VAL A 47 2.47 -8.76 -10.35
N VAL A 48 2.43 -10.00 -10.83
CA VAL A 48 1.88 -11.14 -10.09
C VAL A 48 2.69 -11.42 -8.82
N GLY A 49 4.02 -11.45 -8.93
CA GLY A 49 4.92 -11.64 -7.80
C GLY A 49 4.77 -10.53 -6.76
N GLY A 50 4.69 -9.28 -7.20
CA GLY A 50 4.57 -8.11 -6.33
C GLY A 50 3.23 -8.12 -5.58
N ALA A 51 2.13 -8.35 -6.28
CA ALA A 51 0.80 -8.47 -5.67
C ALA A 51 0.75 -9.60 -4.64
N ALA A 52 1.37 -10.75 -4.93
CA ALA A 52 1.40 -11.90 -4.05
C ALA A 52 2.34 -11.73 -2.82
N GLN A 53 3.27 -10.77 -2.85
CA GLN A 53 4.15 -10.45 -1.70
C GLN A 53 3.47 -9.57 -0.64
N VAL A 54 2.53 -8.70 -1.03
CA VAL A 54 1.89 -7.75 -0.10
C VAL A 54 1.22 -8.48 1.06
N ILE A 55 0.46 -9.54 0.77
CA ILE A 55 -0.36 -10.24 1.77
C ILE A 55 0.53 -10.95 2.83
N PRO A 56 1.52 -11.78 2.46
CA PRO A 56 2.34 -12.47 3.45
C PRO A 56 3.29 -11.52 4.20
N LEU A 57 3.83 -10.47 3.56
CA LEU A 57 4.69 -9.49 4.24
C LEU A 57 3.91 -8.66 5.26
N CYS A 58 2.70 -8.22 4.92
CA CYS A 58 1.83 -7.53 5.87
C CYS A 58 1.43 -8.42 7.04
N ALA A 59 1.17 -9.71 6.79
CA ALA A 59 0.96 -10.66 7.87
C ALA A 59 2.21 -10.74 8.75
N LEU A 60 3.39 -10.97 8.18
CA LEU A 60 4.64 -11.11 8.92
C LEU A 60 5.11 -9.83 9.63
N SER A 61 4.59 -8.65 9.24
CA SER A 61 4.91 -7.37 9.88
C SER A 61 4.69 -7.40 11.40
N PHE A 62 5.72 -7.00 12.14
CA PHE A 62 5.73 -6.96 13.60
C PHE A 62 4.72 -5.96 14.18
N GLU A 63 4.13 -5.05 13.38
CA GLU A 63 3.06 -4.15 13.85
C GLU A 63 1.79 -4.89 14.28
N GLN A 64 1.54 -6.10 13.76
CA GLN A 64 0.40 -6.91 14.19
C GLN A 64 0.62 -7.61 15.52
N THR A 65 1.87 -7.78 15.94
CA THR A 65 2.15 -8.30 17.28
C THR A 65 1.96 -7.15 18.27
N ARG A 66 0.75 -7.03 18.85
CA ARG A 66 0.65 -6.39 20.17
C ARG A 66 1.60 -7.20 21.05
N VAL A 67 2.77 -6.64 21.37
CA VAL A 67 3.47 -7.07 22.57
C VAL A 67 2.50 -6.69 23.67
N ALA A 68 1.78 -7.69 24.19
CA ALA A 68 1.00 -7.50 25.40
C ALA A 68 1.95 -6.85 26.39
N LYS A 69 1.60 -5.65 26.88
CA LYS A 69 2.31 -5.08 28.02
C LYS A 69 2.27 -6.17 29.08
N SER A 70 3.44 -6.70 29.43
CA SER A 70 3.54 -7.71 30.48
C SER A 70 2.86 -7.10 31.71
N PRO A 71 1.95 -7.81 32.40
CA PRO A 71 1.46 -7.36 33.70
C PRO A 71 2.67 -7.03 34.57
N GLU A 72 2.56 -5.97 35.39
CA GLU A 72 3.70 -5.43 36.15
C GLU A 72 4.34 -6.48 37.08
N ASP A 73 3.59 -7.54 37.43
CA ASP A 73 3.97 -8.67 38.30
C ASP A 73 4.60 -9.89 37.60
N CYS A 74 5.07 -9.76 36.36
CA CYS A 74 5.65 -10.92 35.65
C CYS A 74 7.08 -11.23 36.16
N GLU A 75 7.28 -12.40 36.77
CA GLU A 75 8.59 -12.85 37.25
C GLU A 75 9.64 -12.90 36.11
N PRO A 76 10.90 -12.52 36.37
CA PRO A 76 11.95 -12.53 35.37
C PRO A 76 12.29 -13.96 34.96
N ALA A 77 12.14 -14.27 33.67
CA ALA A 77 12.56 -15.56 33.13
C ALA A 77 14.10 -15.66 33.14
N ARG A 78 14.60 -16.75 33.73
CA ARG A 78 16.02 -17.10 33.70
C ARG A 78 16.29 -17.87 32.40
N VAL A 79 17.04 -17.27 31.49
CA VAL A 79 17.50 -17.92 30.26
C VAL A 79 18.98 -18.22 30.42
N GLN A 80 19.35 -19.48 30.24
CA GLN A 80 20.73 -19.94 30.28
C GLN A 80 21.23 -20.11 28.84
N VAL A 81 22.23 -19.32 28.43
CA VAL A 81 22.90 -19.45 27.14
C VAL A 81 24.34 -19.81 27.42
N GLY A 82 24.69 -21.08 27.18
CA GLY A 82 25.99 -21.62 27.55
C GLY A 82 26.22 -21.59 29.07
N CYS A 83 27.38 -21.09 29.50
CA CYS A 83 27.76 -21.04 30.91
C CYS A 83 27.24 -19.79 31.65
N PHE A 84 26.55 -18.87 30.96
CA PHE A 84 26.05 -17.62 31.53
C PHE A 84 24.54 -17.67 31.77
N ARG A 85 24.12 -17.30 32.98
CA ARG A 85 22.71 -17.11 33.35
C ARG A 85 22.33 -15.65 33.23
N PHE A 86 21.30 -15.36 32.43
CA PHE A 86 20.72 -14.02 32.33
C PHE A 86 19.30 -14.02 32.91
N THR A 87 19.03 -13.09 33.81
CA THR A 87 17.67 -12.73 34.26
C THR A 87 17.13 -11.65 33.34
N VAL A 88 16.15 -11.99 32.50
CA VAL A 88 15.64 -11.06 31.48
C VAL A 88 14.14 -10.84 31.68
N LYS A 89 13.74 -9.58 31.90
CA LYS A 89 12.33 -9.18 31.92
C LYS A 89 11.78 -9.28 30.49
N ILE A 90 11.00 -10.34 30.20
CA ILE A 90 10.58 -10.75 28.85
C ILE A 90 9.94 -9.59 28.05
N GLY A 91 9.15 -8.73 28.71
CA GLY A 91 8.53 -7.56 28.07
C GLY A 91 9.56 -6.51 27.59
N GLY A 92 10.59 -6.25 28.39
CA GLY A 92 11.65 -5.28 28.05
C GLY A 92 12.55 -5.77 26.92
N TRP A 93 12.89 -7.07 26.92
CA TRP A 93 13.73 -7.67 25.88
C TRP A 93 13.05 -7.69 24.51
N ARG A 94 11.76 -8.05 24.45
CA ARG A 94 11.02 -8.04 23.18
C ARG A 94 10.85 -6.61 22.63
N TYR A 95 10.62 -5.63 23.50
CA TYR A 95 10.55 -4.23 23.11
C TYR A 95 11.89 -3.71 22.57
N PHE A 96 12.99 -4.02 23.26
CA PHE A 96 14.34 -3.69 22.81
C PHE A 96 14.65 -4.33 21.45
N LEU A 97 14.36 -5.63 21.31
CA LEU A 97 14.56 -6.37 20.06
C LEU A 97 13.75 -5.76 18.90
N GLN A 98 12.49 -5.39 19.14
CA GLN A 98 11.68 -4.68 18.13
C GLN A 98 12.27 -3.33 17.74
N LYS A 99 12.83 -2.58 18.70
CA LYS A 99 13.47 -1.29 18.43
C LYS A 99 14.74 -1.47 17.61
N VAL A 100 15.56 -2.48 17.92
CA VAL A 100 16.76 -2.83 17.16
C VAL A 100 16.42 -3.30 15.75
N ILE A 101 15.43 -4.20 15.59
CA ILE A 101 14.98 -4.65 14.27
C ILE A 101 14.46 -3.47 13.45
N ARG A 102 13.65 -2.59 14.04
CA ARG A 102 13.14 -1.40 13.34
C ARG A 102 14.25 -0.46 12.94
N TRP A 103 15.26 -0.30 13.78
CA TRP A 103 16.44 0.51 13.48
C TRP A 103 17.28 -0.11 12.35
N LEU A 104 17.54 -1.42 12.39
CA LEU A 104 18.24 -2.14 11.32
C LEU A 104 17.48 -2.06 9.99
N LEU A 105 16.16 -2.25 9.99
CA LEU A 105 15.32 -2.09 8.80
C LEU A 105 15.40 -0.66 8.24
N PHE A 106 15.37 0.34 9.13
CA PHE A 106 15.51 1.74 8.72
C PHE A 106 16.89 2.00 8.09
N VAL A 107 17.97 1.52 8.70
CA VAL A 107 19.33 1.64 8.14
C VAL A 107 19.45 0.93 6.79
N PHE A 108 18.92 -0.28 6.67
CA PHE A 108 18.94 -1.04 5.41
C PHE A 108 18.16 -0.33 4.30
N LEU A 109 17.01 0.27 4.63
CA LEU A 109 16.22 1.06 3.70
C LEU A 109 17.01 2.28 3.21
N ILE A 110 17.64 3.03 4.12
CA ILE A 110 18.47 4.18 3.75
C ILE A 110 19.67 3.76 2.90
N MET A 111 20.37 2.68 3.26
CA MET A 111 21.49 2.15 2.47
C MET A 111 21.04 1.72 1.07
N GLY A 112 19.87 1.06 0.95
CA GLY A 112 19.28 0.70 -0.32
C GLY A 112 18.94 1.93 -1.17
N SER A 113 18.33 2.96 -0.57
CA SER A 113 18.06 4.23 -1.26
C SER A 113 19.33 4.93 -1.72
N LEU A 114 20.36 5.00 -0.86
CA LEU A 114 21.65 5.60 -1.23
C LEU A 114 22.35 4.84 -2.35
N THR A 115 22.32 3.51 -2.30
CA THR A 115 22.87 2.65 -3.37
C THR A 115 22.11 2.86 -4.67
N SER A 116 20.78 2.96 -4.64
CA SER A 116 19.95 3.25 -5.81
C SER A 116 20.27 4.62 -6.42
N VAL A 117 20.41 5.67 -5.58
CA VAL A 117 20.85 7.01 -6.02
C VAL A 117 22.23 6.93 -6.67
N PHE A 118 23.20 6.27 -6.02
CA PHE A 118 24.55 6.12 -6.52
C PHE A 118 24.57 5.38 -7.88
N CYS A 119 23.90 4.23 -7.97
CA CYS A 119 23.79 3.47 -9.21
C CYS A 119 23.14 4.28 -10.33
N PHE A 120 22.12 5.08 -10.05
CA PHE A 120 21.50 5.95 -11.05
C PHE A 120 22.47 7.02 -11.58
N PHE A 121 23.29 7.62 -10.71
CA PHE A 121 24.26 8.63 -11.12
C PHE A 121 25.45 8.05 -11.90
N PHE A 122 25.93 6.87 -11.52
CA PHE A 122 27.11 6.26 -12.14
C PHE A 122 26.77 5.38 -13.36
N TYR A 123 25.54 4.88 -13.46
CA TYR A 123 25.11 3.93 -14.50
C TYR A 123 23.75 4.34 -15.11
N TYR A 124 23.56 5.63 -15.43
CA TYR A 124 22.29 6.16 -15.93
C TYR A 124 21.76 5.41 -17.18
N ASP A 125 22.63 5.01 -18.10
CA ASP A 125 22.24 4.40 -19.38
C ASP A 125 22.18 2.86 -19.36
N ALA A 126 22.42 2.21 -18.22
CA ALA A 126 22.54 0.75 -18.13
C ALA A 126 21.28 0.07 -17.54
N TRP A 127 20.12 0.22 -18.20
CA TRP A 127 18.84 -0.37 -17.77
C TRP A 127 18.90 -1.87 -17.47
N GLN A 128 19.63 -2.63 -18.28
CA GLN A 128 19.86 -4.06 -18.04
C GLN A 128 20.49 -4.30 -16.65
N GLN A 129 21.50 -3.50 -16.27
CA GLN A 129 22.19 -3.63 -14.98
C GLN A 129 21.26 -3.32 -13.82
N HIS A 130 20.39 -2.31 -13.93
CA HIS A 130 19.43 -1.94 -12.89
C HIS A 130 18.42 -3.07 -12.60
N PHE A 131 17.92 -3.73 -13.64
CA PHE A 131 17.02 -4.87 -13.47
C PHE A 131 17.72 -6.07 -12.83
N VAL A 132 18.95 -6.38 -13.26
CA VAL A 132 19.75 -7.47 -12.65
C VAL A 132 20.07 -7.17 -11.19
N GLN A 133 20.51 -5.96 -10.86
CA GLN A 133 20.81 -5.55 -9.49
C GLN A 133 19.58 -5.70 -8.58
N SER A 134 18.41 -5.27 -9.07
CA SER A 134 17.14 -5.42 -8.34
C SER A 134 16.77 -6.91 -8.15
N ALA A 135 16.99 -7.75 -9.16
CA ALA A 135 16.72 -9.18 -9.09
C ALA A 135 17.61 -9.88 -8.06
N VAL A 136 18.90 -9.56 -8.05
CA VAL A 136 19.90 -10.06 -7.10
C VAL A 136 19.57 -9.59 -5.68
N ALA A 137 19.22 -8.32 -5.48
CA ALA A 137 18.86 -7.78 -4.17
C ALA A 137 17.66 -8.53 -3.55
N ILE A 138 16.62 -8.80 -4.33
CA ILE A 138 15.44 -9.55 -3.86
C ILE A 138 15.77 -11.01 -3.60
N PHE A 139 16.64 -11.61 -4.42
CA PHE A 139 17.11 -12.97 -4.19
C PHE A 139 17.92 -13.09 -2.90
N ILE A 140 18.83 -12.15 -2.62
CA ILE A 140 19.56 -12.07 -1.35
C ILE A 140 18.57 -11.89 -0.18
N GLY A 141 17.58 -11.01 -0.34
CA GLY A 141 16.51 -10.82 0.66
C GLY A 141 15.71 -12.10 0.93
N LEU A 142 15.43 -12.90 -0.10
CA LEU A 142 14.78 -14.20 0.02
C LEU A 142 15.67 -15.20 0.76
N LEU A 143 16.96 -15.29 0.43
CA LEU A 143 17.90 -16.16 1.15
C LEU A 143 17.99 -15.77 2.62
N TRP A 144 18.07 -14.48 2.92
CA TRP A 144 18.06 -13.98 4.30
C TRP A 144 16.77 -14.36 5.04
N PHE A 145 15.62 -14.21 4.38
CA PHE A 145 14.32 -14.64 4.92
C PHE A 145 14.29 -16.15 5.21
N LEU A 146 14.85 -16.98 4.32
CA LEU A 146 14.93 -18.43 4.49
C LEU A 146 15.87 -18.82 5.64
N CYS A 147 17.01 -18.14 5.80
CA CYS A 147 17.90 -18.33 6.96
C CYS A 147 17.19 -17.98 8.29
N GLY A 148 16.29 -16.99 8.27
CA GLY A 148 15.46 -16.61 9.41
C GLY A 148 14.26 -17.54 9.66
N PHE A 149 13.88 -18.38 8.69
CA PHE A 149 12.72 -19.26 8.76
C PHE A 149 12.61 -20.12 10.03
N PRO A 150 13.68 -20.82 10.49
CA PRO A 150 13.61 -21.62 11.72
C PRO A 150 13.35 -20.79 12.99
N PHE A 151 13.58 -19.47 12.96
CA PHE A 151 13.32 -18.57 14.09
C PHE A 151 11.90 -17.98 14.09
N TYR A 152 11.13 -18.13 12.99
CA TYR A 152 9.74 -17.70 12.97
C TYR A 152 8.85 -18.73 13.67
N GLY A 153 8.22 -18.30 14.77
CA GLY A 153 7.27 -19.16 15.49
C GLY A 153 6.05 -19.51 14.64
N PRO A 154 5.42 -20.68 14.89
CA PRO A 154 4.23 -21.10 14.16
C PRO A 154 3.11 -20.08 14.36
N ARG A 155 2.60 -19.52 13.26
CA ARG A 155 1.38 -18.71 13.29
C ARG A 155 0.18 -19.57 12.96
N ARG A 156 -0.88 -19.45 13.74
CA ARG A 156 -2.17 -20.05 13.42
C ARG A 156 -2.71 -19.39 12.15
N LEU A 157 -2.97 -20.19 11.11
CA LEU A 157 -3.66 -19.72 9.91
C LEU A 157 -5.05 -19.26 10.34
N GLN A 158 -5.39 -18.02 10.05
CA GLN A 158 -6.74 -17.51 10.21
C GLN A 158 -7.45 -17.47 8.85
N PRO A 159 -8.76 -17.73 8.80
CA PRO A 159 -9.54 -17.59 7.57
C PRO A 159 -9.47 -16.16 7.02
N SER A 160 -9.52 -16.01 5.70
CA SER A 160 -9.46 -14.69 5.08
C SER A 160 -10.79 -13.94 5.30
N PRO A 161 -10.79 -12.62 5.53
CA PRO A 161 -12.03 -11.86 5.77
C PRO A 161 -12.91 -11.80 4.55
N LEU A 162 -12.32 -11.82 3.35
CA LEU A 162 -13.09 -11.91 2.12
C LEU A 162 -13.81 -13.27 2.04
N SER A 163 -13.19 -14.36 2.48
CA SER A 163 -13.87 -15.65 2.58
C SER A 163 -14.97 -15.63 3.64
N ILE A 164 -14.75 -14.96 4.79
CA ILE A 164 -15.77 -14.79 5.84
C ILE A 164 -16.94 -13.96 5.30
N MET A 165 -16.67 -12.81 4.67
CA MET A 165 -17.67 -11.92 4.07
C MET A 165 -18.47 -12.64 2.97
N LEU A 166 -17.80 -13.40 2.11
CA LEU A 166 -18.48 -14.17 1.07
C LEU A 166 -19.34 -15.28 1.70
N ARG A 167 -18.84 -15.94 2.74
CA ARG A 167 -19.57 -16.98 3.46
C ARG A 167 -20.80 -16.44 4.15
N THR A 168 -20.70 -15.31 4.83
CA THR A 168 -21.82 -14.65 5.51
C THR A 168 -22.86 -14.17 4.51
N LEU A 169 -22.45 -13.58 3.37
CA LEU A 169 -23.35 -13.20 2.29
C LEU A 169 -24.10 -14.41 1.69
N ILE A 170 -23.38 -15.49 1.39
CA ILE A 170 -23.99 -16.73 0.84
C ILE A 170 -24.93 -17.36 1.87
N ALA A 171 -24.53 -17.43 3.14
CA ALA A 171 -25.36 -17.98 4.22
C ALA A 171 -26.62 -17.14 4.45
N ALA A 172 -26.49 -15.81 4.50
CA ALA A 172 -27.60 -14.86 4.62
C ALA A 172 -28.58 -15.01 3.45
N TRP A 173 -28.06 -15.05 2.22
CA TRP A 173 -28.90 -15.18 1.02
C TRP A 173 -29.67 -16.50 0.98
N ARG A 174 -29.02 -17.62 1.36
CA ARG A 174 -29.69 -18.93 1.44
C ARG A 174 -30.77 -18.95 2.52
N LYS A 175 -30.52 -18.29 3.66
CA LYS A 175 -31.42 -18.23 4.82
C LYS A 175 -32.34 -17.01 4.81
N ARG A 176 -32.44 -16.27 3.69
CA ARG A 176 -33.23 -15.03 3.58
C ARG A 176 -34.73 -15.20 3.90
N HIS A 177 -35.22 -16.43 3.84
CA HIS A 177 -36.61 -16.80 4.13
C HIS A 177 -36.86 -16.97 5.63
N LEU A 178 -35.81 -17.11 6.44
CA LEU A 178 -35.88 -17.21 7.89
C LEU A 178 -35.82 -15.80 8.48
N LYS A 179 -36.88 -15.40 9.19
CA LYS A 179 -36.84 -14.22 10.04
C LYS A 179 -36.00 -14.54 11.27
N TYR A 180 -35.02 -13.69 11.54
CA TYR A 180 -34.29 -13.73 12.81
C TYR A 180 -35.28 -13.43 13.95
N GLN A 181 -35.69 -14.45 14.68
CA GLN A 181 -36.38 -14.27 15.96
C GLN A 181 -35.33 -14.35 17.06
N ILE A 182 -35.30 -13.32 17.91
CA ILE A 182 -34.51 -13.29 19.14
C ILE A 182 -35.13 -14.36 20.05
N ASN A 183 -34.67 -15.61 19.93
CA ASN A 183 -34.98 -16.62 20.94
C ASN A 183 -34.10 -16.30 22.15
N LEU A 184 -34.77 -15.74 23.16
CA LEU A 184 -34.27 -15.52 24.52
C LEU A 184 -34.03 -16.87 25.20
N ASP A 185 -33.06 -17.64 24.73
CA ASP A 185 -32.50 -18.72 25.52
C ASP A 185 -31.17 -18.22 26.11
N GLU A 186 -31.22 -18.08 27.43
CA GLU A 186 -30.23 -17.48 28.31
C GLU A 186 -28.90 -18.25 28.25
N GLU A 187 -27.89 -17.72 27.54
CA GLU A 187 -26.47 -17.84 27.93
C GLU A 187 -25.50 -16.98 27.09
N ASP A 188 -25.91 -16.43 25.94
CA ASP A 188 -25.04 -15.62 25.06
C ASP A 188 -25.36 -14.10 25.09
N GLN A 189 -25.69 -13.55 26.25
CA GLN A 189 -26.08 -12.13 26.45
C GLN A 189 -25.00 -11.07 26.13
N ASN A 190 -23.81 -11.44 25.66
CA ASN A 190 -22.73 -10.48 25.41
C ASN A 190 -22.63 -9.96 23.97
N HIS A 191 -23.35 -10.53 22.99
CA HIS A 191 -23.27 -10.11 21.58
C HIS A 191 -24.65 -9.96 20.94
N SER A 192 -25.38 -8.91 21.29
CA SER A 192 -26.58 -8.50 20.58
C SER A 192 -26.24 -8.15 19.12
N LEU A 193 -26.86 -8.82 18.14
CA LEU A 193 -26.78 -8.40 16.73
C LEU A 193 -27.43 -7.03 16.55
N THR A 194 -26.82 -6.21 15.70
CA THR A 194 -27.37 -4.89 15.34
C THR A 194 -28.53 -5.05 14.35
N ASP A 195 -29.59 -4.25 14.48
CA ASP A 195 -30.72 -4.21 13.52
C ASP A 195 -30.31 -3.61 12.16
N HIS A 196 -29.10 -3.05 12.04
CA HIS A 196 -28.58 -2.61 10.75
C HIS A 196 -28.26 -3.81 9.85
N LEU A 197 -28.71 -3.77 8.59
CA LEU A 197 -28.56 -4.84 7.60
C LEU A 197 -29.12 -6.18 8.08
N GLU A 198 -30.39 -6.18 8.54
CA GLU A 198 -31.07 -7.34 9.14
C GLU A 198 -30.98 -8.63 8.32
N LEU A 199 -30.93 -8.54 6.98
CA LEU A 199 -30.79 -9.70 6.10
C LEU A 199 -29.53 -10.53 6.40
N LEU A 200 -28.45 -9.89 6.89
CA LEU A 200 -27.23 -10.59 7.30
C LEU A 200 -27.41 -11.35 8.62
N ASN A 201 -28.38 -10.97 9.46
CA ASN A 201 -28.66 -11.64 10.73
C ASN A 201 -29.14 -13.08 10.49
N SER A 202 -29.81 -13.34 9.37
CA SER A 202 -30.23 -14.68 8.94
C SER A 202 -29.05 -15.65 8.78
N ALA A 203 -27.81 -15.18 8.57
CA ALA A 203 -26.63 -16.05 8.49
C ALA A 203 -26.22 -16.68 9.83
N ALA A 204 -26.64 -16.08 10.96
CA ALA A 204 -26.34 -16.55 12.31
C ALA A 204 -27.43 -17.46 12.90
N VAL A 205 -28.57 -17.63 12.23
CA VAL A 205 -29.69 -18.46 12.70
C VAL A 205 -29.33 -19.95 12.64
N LYS A 206 -29.49 -20.66 13.77
CA LYS A 206 -29.36 -22.13 13.85
C LYS A 206 -30.69 -22.77 13.44
N GLU A 207 -30.69 -23.65 12.44
CA GLU A 207 -31.87 -24.36 11.93
C GLU A 207 -32.07 -25.71 12.64
N SER A 208 -30.99 -26.35 13.10
CA SER A 208 -31.03 -27.66 13.74
C SER A 208 -29.86 -27.86 14.72
N PRO A 209 -30.00 -28.67 15.80
CA PRO A 209 -28.88 -29.04 16.68
C PRO A 209 -27.72 -29.74 15.93
N ALA A 210 -27.94 -30.29 14.73
CA ALA A 210 -26.90 -30.87 13.87
C ALA A 210 -26.00 -29.82 13.17
N ASP A 211 -26.30 -28.52 13.30
CA ASP A 211 -25.58 -27.44 12.62
C ASP A 211 -24.15 -27.19 13.11
N ASP A 212 -23.75 -27.75 14.26
CA ASP A 212 -22.37 -27.60 14.76
C ASP A 212 -21.33 -28.27 13.82
N ASN A 213 -21.76 -29.31 13.08
CA ASN A 213 -20.95 -29.96 12.03
C ASN A 213 -21.02 -29.24 10.67
N LEU A 214 -21.91 -28.24 10.51
CA LEU A 214 -22.19 -27.55 9.24
C LEU A 214 -21.46 -26.20 9.05
N ARG A 215 -20.63 -25.77 10.03
CA ARG A 215 -19.63 -24.69 9.83
C ARG A 215 -18.79 -24.89 8.56
N THR A 216 -18.56 -26.15 8.18
CA THR A 216 -17.80 -26.59 7.00
C THR A 216 -18.56 -26.37 5.67
N ARG A 217 -19.90 -26.23 5.68
CA ARG A 217 -20.75 -26.18 4.45
C ARG A 217 -21.25 -24.77 4.10
N TRP A 218 -20.63 -23.71 4.62
CA TRP A 218 -20.99 -22.32 4.29
C TRP A 218 -22.47 -21.99 4.56
N ARG A 219 -23.04 -22.60 5.61
CA ARG A 219 -24.47 -22.43 5.99
C ARG A 219 -24.66 -21.74 7.35
N LEU A 220 -23.66 -21.74 8.23
CA LEU A 220 -23.74 -21.11 9.54
C LEU A 220 -22.53 -20.19 9.77
N CYS A 221 -22.78 -18.98 10.23
CA CYS A 221 -21.76 -18.02 10.65
C CYS A 221 -21.98 -17.61 12.11
N THR A 222 -20.90 -17.23 12.78
CA THR A 222 -20.96 -16.67 14.14
C THR A 222 -21.48 -15.23 14.11
N VAL A 223 -22.05 -14.79 15.22
CA VAL A 223 -22.49 -13.40 15.42
C VAL A 223 -21.38 -12.40 15.11
N THR A 224 -20.15 -12.69 15.54
CA THR A 224 -18.99 -11.84 15.31
C THR A 224 -18.62 -11.72 13.83
N GLU A 225 -18.69 -12.81 13.06
CA GLU A 225 -18.45 -12.79 11.61
C GLU A 225 -19.53 -12.00 10.85
N VAL A 226 -20.79 -12.07 11.31
CA VAL A 226 -21.90 -11.31 10.74
C VAL A 226 -21.72 -9.81 10.98
N GLU A 227 -21.44 -9.40 12.22
CA GLU A 227 -21.18 -7.98 12.54
C GLU A 227 -19.93 -7.44 11.83
N GLN A 228 -18.86 -8.25 11.71
CA GLN A 228 -17.69 -7.88 10.91
C GLN A 228 -18.03 -7.66 9.43
N THR A 229 -18.93 -8.47 8.88
CA THR A 229 -19.38 -8.34 7.48
C THR A 229 -20.17 -7.05 7.28
N LYS A 230 -21.08 -6.72 8.21
CA LYS A 230 -21.84 -5.47 8.18
C LYS A 230 -20.92 -4.26 8.18
N LEU A 231 -19.98 -4.22 9.11
CA LEU A 231 -18.99 -3.14 9.18
C LEU A 231 -18.16 -3.03 7.90
N LEU A 232 -17.78 -4.16 7.29
CA LEU A 232 -17.03 -4.15 6.03
C LEU A 232 -17.86 -3.60 4.87
N LEU A 233 -19.15 -3.94 4.79
CA LEU A 233 -20.10 -3.40 3.81
C LEU A 233 -20.31 -1.90 4.00
N ASP A 234 -20.43 -1.42 5.23
CA ASP A 234 -20.60 0.00 5.55
C ASP A 234 -19.39 0.85 5.12
N ILE A 235 -18.20 0.24 5.08
CA ILE A 235 -17.01 0.95 4.64
C ILE A 235 -16.90 1.02 3.11
N ILE A 236 -17.56 0.14 2.35
CA ILE A 236 -17.48 0.14 0.87
C ILE A 236 -17.88 1.51 0.28
N PRO A 237 -19.06 2.10 0.60
CA PRO A 237 -19.44 3.41 0.06
C PRO A 237 -18.44 4.51 0.42
N MET A 238 -17.95 4.51 1.67
CA MET A 238 -16.94 5.49 2.09
C MET A 238 -15.64 5.33 1.33
N SER A 239 -15.21 4.09 1.10
CA SER A 239 -13.97 3.77 0.41
C SER A 239 -13.93 4.28 -1.04
N ALA A 240 -15.10 4.41 -1.69
CA ALA A 240 -15.22 5.02 -3.01
C ALA A 240 -14.68 6.47 -3.05
N THR A 241 -14.81 7.22 -1.95
CA THR A 241 -14.27 8.59 -1.86
C THR A 241 -12.74 8.63 -1.88
N PHE A 242 -12.08 7.54 -1.49
CA PHE A 242 -10.62 7.42 -1.48
C PHE A 242 -10.04 6.99 -2.83
N ILE A 243 -10.88 6.68 -3.83
CA ILE A 243 -10.43 6.38 -5.19
C ILE A 243 -9.64 7.55 -5.77
N VAL A 244 -10.07 8.78 -5.50
CA VAL A 244 -9.41 10.02 -5.97
C VAL A 244 -7.97 10.11 -5.43
N TYR A 245 -7.72 9.65 -4.20
CA TYR A 245 -6.35 9.57 -3.66
C TYR A 245 -5.47 8.65 -4.53
N GLY A 246 -6.01 7.49 -4.95
CA GLY A 246 -5.32 6.59 -5.87
C GLY A 246 -5.04 7.22 -7.23
N MET A 247 -5.99 7.99 -7.78
CA MET A 247 -5.80 8.72 -9.03
C MET A 247 -4.65 9.74 -8.93
N VAL A 248 -4.66 10.61 -7.93
CA VAL A 248 -3.62 11.64 -7.76
C VAL A 248 -2.25 11.01 -7.48
N LYS A 249 -2.21 9.93 -6.71
CA LYS A 249 -0.97 9.16 -6.49
C LYS A 249 -0.41 8.60 -7.80
N SER A 250 -1.27 8.10 -8.69
CA SER A 250 -0.85 7.62 -10.01
C SER A 250 -0.22 8.73 -10.86
N LEU A 251 -0.73 9.96 -10.79
CA LEU A 251 -0.16 11.11 -11.51
C LEU A 251 1.29 11.38 -11.09
N GLY A 252 1.57 11.26 -9.79
CA GLY A 252 2.91 11.43 -9.22
C GLY A 252 3.94 10.41 -9.72
N ASN A 253 3.50 9.17 -9.93
CA ASN A 253 4.38 8.09 -10.39
C ASN A 253 4.54 8.02 -11.92
N THR A 254 3.82 8.85 -12.67
CA THR A 254 3.80 8.80 -14.14
C THR A 254 4.04 10.19 -14.72
N PHE A 255 3.01 11.04 -14.81
CA PHE A 255 3.09 12.36 -15.42
C PHE A 255 4.15 13.26 -14.78
N PHE A 256 4.32 13.23 -13.46
CA PHE A 256 5.33 14.08 -12.82
C PHE A 256 6.75 13.62 -13.17
N ILE A 257 6.93 12.33 -13.42
CA ILE A 257 8.21 11.75 -13.85
C ILE A 257 8.50 12.14 -15.30
N GLU A 258 7.52 11.97 -16.20
CA GLU A 258 7.62 12.39 -17.60
C GLU A 258 7.85 13.90 -17.74
N GLN A 259 7.17 14.70 -16.91
CA GLN A 259 7.36 16.13 -16.85
C GLN A 259 8.80 16.49 -16.43
N ALA A 260 9.39 15.74 -15.49
CA ALA A 260 10.77 15.96 -15.07
C ALA A 260 11.78 15.66 -16.19
N ASP A 261 11.58 14.58 -16.96
CA ASP A 261 12.50 14.21 -18.03
C ASP A 261 12.51 15.20 -19.21
N THR A 262 11.35 15.80 -19.48
CA THR A 262 11.16 16.81 -20.54
C THR A 262 11.57 18.23 -20.12
N MET A 263 12.14 18.42 -18.93
CA MET A 263 12.64 19.70 -18.43
C MET A 263 14.18 19.75 -18.46
N ARG A 264 14.76 20.95 -18.62
CA ARG A 264 16.21 21.16 -18.53
C ARG A 264 16.61 21.38 -17.06
N GLY A 265 17.88 21.18 -16.74
CA GLY A 265 18.39 21.36 -15.37
C GLY A 265 18.39 20.03 -14.62
N GLY A 266 19.59 19.52 -14.35
CA GLY A 266 19.88 18.17 -13.88
C GLY A 266 19.48 17.86 -12.45
N THR A 267 18.25 18.18 -12.04
CA THR A 267 17.68 17.64 -10.81
C THR A 267 17.40 16.15 -11.06
N PRO A 268 18.11 15.22 -10.40
CA PRO A 268 17.89 13.80 -10.62
C PRO A 268 16.49 13.42 -10.15
N LEU A 269 15.81 12.57 -10.91
CA LEU A 269 14.47 12.07 -10.55
C LEU A 269 14.45 11.44 -9.16
N VAL A 270 15.53 10.75 -8.78
CA VAL A 270 15.69 10.13 -7.47
C VAL A 270 15.64 11.17 -6.34
N LEU A 271 16.18 12.38 -6.56
CA LEU A 271 16.12 13.46 -5.57
C LEU A 271 14.67 13.92 -5.34
N LEU A 272 13.87 14.05 -6.40
CA LEU A 272 12.46 14.42 -6.31
C LEU A 272 11.64 13.37 -5.53
N GLN A 273 11.90 12.08 -5.78
CA GLN A 273 11.27 10.98 -5.03
C GLN A 273 11.71 10.96 -3.56
N LEU A 274 12.98 11.25 -3.26
CA LEU A 274 13.46 11.39 -1.89
C LEU A 274 12.75 12.55 -1.16
N ILE A 275 12.55 13.67 -1.84
CA ILE A 275 11.80 14.81 -1.27
C ILE A 275 10.36 14.42 -0.95
N GLN A 276 9.70 13.67 -1.83
CA GLN A 276 8.36 13.14 -1.56
C GLN A 276 8.35 12.27 -0.29
N LEU A 277 9.31 11.35 -0.15
CA LEU A 277 9.42 10.47 1.03
C LEU A 277 9.72 11.25 2.33
N ILE A 278 10.59 12.26 2.24
CA ILE A 278 10.90 13.16 3.36
C ILE A 278 9.65 13.95 3.75
N SER A 279 8.92 14.50 2.77
CA SER A 279 7.67 15.23 3.01
C SER A 279 6.62 14.34 3.70
N GLN A 280 6.41 13.12 3.19
CA GLN A 280 5.52 12.14 3.81
C GLN A 280 5.88 11.89 5.28
N SER A 281 7.17 11.63 5.54
CA SER A 281 7.67 11.36 6.89
C SER A 281 7.55 12.58 7.81
N ALA A 282 7.88 13.76 7.31
CA ALA A 282 7.83 15.02 8.04
C ALA A 282 6.40 15.38 8.44
N VAL A 283 5.46 15.30 7.49
CA VAL A 283 4.05 15.61 7.74
C VAL A 283 3.41 14.59 8.69
N ASN A 284 3.71 13.31 8.56
CA ASN A 284 3.19 12.31 9.50
C ASN A 284 3.69 12.54 10.94
N LYS A 285 4.99 12.82 11.11
CA LYS A 285 5.57 13.17 12.42
C LYS A 285 5.00 14.49 12.94
N GLY A 286 4.91 15.51 12.09
CA GLY A 286 4.36 16.82 12.41
C GLY A 286 2.90 16.74 12.86
N TYR A 287 2.06 16.01 12.13
CA TYR A 287 0.67 15.76 12.50
C TYR A 287 0.57 15.10 13.88
N LYS A 288 1.36 14.05 14.14
CA LYS A 288 1.40 13.38 15.45
C LYS A 288 1.91 14.29 16.57
N MET A 289 2.88 15.15 16.31
CA MET A 289 3.44 16.07 17.31
C MET A 289 2.47 17.21 17.65
N VAL A 290 1.90 17.83 16.62
CA VAL A 290 1.01 19.00 16.75
C VAL A 290 -0.37 18.58 17.23
N LEU A 291 -0.99 17.60 16.56
CA LEU A 291 -2.31 17.15 16.93
C LEU A 291 -2.28 16.07 18.02
N GLY A 292 -1.20 15.33 18.25
CA GLY A 292 -1.18 14.27 19.27
C GLY A 292 -1.59 14.72 20.67
N LYS A 293 -1.20 15.94 21.07
CA LYS A 293 -1.61 16.56 22.35
C LYS A 293 -3.10 16.95 22.38
N ARG A 294 -3.70 17.29 21.23
CA ARG A 294 -5.14 17.59 21.09
C ARG A 294 -5.99 16.32 20.89
N ILE A 295 -5.47 15.33 20.17
CA ILE A 295 -6.07 14.02 19.89
C ILE A 295 -6.27 13.22 21.18
N GLN A 296 -5.43 13.40 22.20
CA GLN A 296 -5.66 12.73 23.48
C GLN A 296 -6.94 13.20 24.19
N ARG A 297 -7.49 14.37 23.81
CA ARG A 297 -8.75 14.92 24.36
C ARG A 297 -9.98 14.64 23.49
N ILE A 298 -9.80 14.31 22.22
CA ILE A 298 -10.89 14.03 21.26
C ILE A 298 -10.91 12.51 20.98
N LYS A 299 -12.10 11.89 20.86
CA LYS A 299 -12.20 10.46 20.50
C LYS A 299 -11.35 10.19 19.24
N ARG A 300 -10.38 9.26 19.35
CA ARG A 300 -9.37 8.96 18.30
C ARG A 300 -9.96 8.74 16.90
N GLN A 301 -11.16 8.15 16.80
CA GLN A 301 -11.84 7.88 15.52
C GLN A 301 -12.17 9.16 14.72
N TYR A 302 -12.56 10.25 15.39
CA TYR A 302 -12.86 11.52 14.71
C TYR A 302 -11.59 12.17 14.13
N SER A 303 -10.42 11.88 14.74
CA SER A 303 -9.14 12.41 14.28
C SER A 303 -8.71 11.82 12.93
N ASP A 304 -9.01 10.55 12.65
CA ASP A 304 -8.55 9.90 11.42
C ASP A 304 -9.30 10.45 10.20
N GLY A 305 -10.62 10.66 10.30
CA GLY A 305 -11.41 11.29 9.24
C GLY A 305 -10.92 12.70 8.92
N VAL A 306 -10.58 13.51 9.93
CA VAL A 306 -9.99 14.84 9.74
C VAL A 306 -8.61 14.75 9.08
N LYS A 307 -7.77 13.80 9.48
CA LYS A 307 -6.45 13.56 8.85
C LYS A 307 -6.59 13.27 7.36
N ILE A 308 -7.55 12.42 7.01
CA ILE A 308 -7.86 12.08 5.62
C ILE A 308 -8.35 13.31 4.86
N GLY A 309 -9.30 14.06 5.43
CA GLY A 309 -9.83 15.27 4.80
C GLY A 309 -8.76 16.31 4.48
N ILE A 310 -7.83 16.57 5.41
CA ILE A 310 -6.69 17.50 5.16
C ILE A 310 -5.78 16.94 4.05
N GLY A 311 -5.54 15.63 4.04
CA GLY A 311 -4.78 14.97 2.97
C GLY A 311 -5.43 15.11 1.60
N MET A 312 -6.75 14.96 1.51
CA MET A 312 -7.51 15.17 0.26
C MET A 312 -7.51 16.64 -0.19
N LEU A 313 -7.59 17.60 0.73
CA LEU A 313 -7.42 19.02 0.36
C LEU A 313 -6.00 19.28 -0.18
N THR A 314 -5.01 18.62 0.40
CA THR A 314 -3.61 18.69 -0.06
C THR A 314 -3.45 18.11 -1.47
N SER A 315 -4.23 17.08 -1.84
CA SER A 315 -4.22 16.53 -3.20
C SER A 315 -4.73 17.54 -4.24
N ILE A 316 -5.76 18.32 -3.90
CA ILE A 316 -6.28 19.39 -4.76
C ILE A 316 -5.20 20.47 -4.98
N LEU A 317 -4.52 20.89 -3.90
CA LEU A 317 -3.40 21.83 -3.98
C LEU A 317 -2.24 21.28 -4.84
N CYS A 318 -1.93 19.98 -4.69
CA CYS A 318 -0.94 19.30 -5.51
C CYS A 318 -1.26 19.39 -7.00
N CYS A 319 -2.49 19.05 -7.40
CA CYS A 319 -2.95 19.14 -8.78
C CYS A 319 -2.97 20.58 -9.30
N ALA A 320 -3.37 21.54 -8.46
CA ALA A 320 -3.39 22.96 -8.83
C ALA A 320 -1.98 23.49 -9.12
N VAL A 321 -1.00 23.16 -8.27
CA VAL A 321 0.41 23.52 -8.48
C VAL A 321 0.95 22.84 -9.74
N ALA A 322 0.67 21.55 -9.93
CA ALA A 322 1.10 20.82 -11.12
C ALA A 322 0.56 21.44 -12.42
N SER A 323 -0.71 21.82 -12.43
CA SER A 323 -1.35 22.52 -13.56
C SER A 323 -0.69 23.88 -13.86
N GLN A 324 -0.32 24.64 -12.83
CA GLN A 324 0.38 25.90 -12.99
C GLN A 324 1.81 25.72 -13.54
N VAL A 325 2.55 24.74 -13.02
CA VAL A 325 3.90 24.41 -13.51
C VAL A 325 3.84 23.97 -14.96
N GLU A 326 2.87 23.13 -15.32
CA GLU A 326 2.69 22.67 -16.70
C GLU A 326 2.31 23.80 -17.64
N SER A 327 1.41 24.69 -17.20
CA SER A 327 1.06 25.90 -17.97
C SER A 327 2.28 26.79 -18.22
N LYS A 328 3.21 26.91 -17.26
CA LYS A 328 4.46 27.64 -17.44
C LYS A 328 5.41 26.92 -18.40
N ARG A 329 5.52 25.59 -18.30
CA ARG A 329 6.35 24.75 -19.19
C ARG A 329 5.91 24.88 -20.65
N LEU A 330 4.61 24.75 -20.92
CA LEU A 330 4.03 24.89 -22.26
C LEU A 330 4.22 26.32 -22.82
N LYS A 331 4.04 27.36 -22.00
CA LYS A 331 4.32 28.75 -22.41
C LYS A 331 5.79 28.96 -22.76
N ALA A 332 6.71 28.34 -22.04
CA ALA A 332 8.14 28.43 -22.32
C ALA A 332 8.52 27.74 -23.64
N LEU A 333 7.91 26.60 -23.95
CA LEU A 333 8.06 25.91 -25.24
C LEU A 333 7.49 26.73 -26.40
N LYS A 334 6.28 27.28 -26.24
CA LYS A 334 5.63 28.14 -27.24
C LYS A 334 6.50 29.33 -27.61
N LYS A 335 7.09 30.02 -26.62
CA LYS A 335 7.98 31.17 -26.84
C LYS A 335 9.23 30.85 -27.65
N LYS A 336 9.68 29.59 -27.63
CA LYS A 336 10.84 29.14 -28.41
C LYS A 336 10.48 28.49 -29.74
N GLY A 337 9.19 28.44 -30.11
CA GLY A 337 8.74 27.74 -31.31
C GLY A 337 8.98 26.22 -31.25
N LEU A 338 9.08 25.65 -30.05
CA LEU A 338 9.39 24.23 -29.83
C LEU A 338 8.16 23.41 -29.42
N LEU A 339 6.94 23.92 -29.65
CA LEU A 339 5.71 23.27 -29.19
C LEU A 339 5.45 21.94 -29.90
N ASP A 340 5.79 21.87 -31.19
CA ASP A 340 5.51 20.73 -32.05
C ASP A 340 6.64 19.69 -32.09
N ASN A 341 7.74 19.94 -31.38
CA ASN A 341 8.86 19.00 -31.32
C ASN A 341 8.71 18.09 -30.08
N PRO A 342 8.40 16.78 -30.25
CA PRO A 342 8.18 15.85 -29.15
C PRO A 342 9.43 15.59 -28.30
N GLU A 343 10.63 15.84 -28.84
CA GLU A 343 11.90 15.62 -28.12
C GLU A 343 12.46 16.90 -27.48
N ALA A 344 11.79 18.05 -27.65
CA ALA A 344 12.29 19.31 -27.15
C ALA A 344 12.19 19.44 -25.63
N LYS A 345 13.35 19.43 -24.95
CA LYS A 345 13.41 19.74 -23.51
C LYS A 345 13.10 21.21 -23.24
N ALA A 346 12.09 21.46 -22.42
CA ALA A 346 11.66 22.79 -22.02
C ALA A 346 12.80 23.55 -21.32
N PRO A 347 13.04 24.83 -21.64
CA PRO A 347 14.11 25.65 -21.06
C PRO A 347 13.75 26.13 -19.65
N MET A 348 13.34 25.20 -18.78
CA MET A 348 12.86 25.44 -17.44
C MET A 348 13.46 24.38 -16.52
N SER A 349 13.95 24.80 -15.35
CA SER A 349 14.58 23.91 -14.36
C SER A 349 13.60 22.87 -13.81
N ALA A 350 14.00 21.61 -13.70
CA ALA A 350 13.22 20.57 -13.00
C ALA A 350 12.98 20.90 -11.50
N SER A 351 13.72 21.86 -10.93
CA SER A 351 13.49 22.35 -9.55
C SER A 351 12.09 22.95 -9.30
N TRP A 352 11.39 23.38 -10.35
CA TRP A 352 10.00 23.86 -10.22
C TRP A 352 9.01 22.76 -9.81
N LEU A 353 9.36 21.49 -10.04
CA LEU A 353 8.55 20.34 -9.64
C LEU A 353 8.66 20.06 -8.13
N LEU A 354 9.60 20.70 -7.43
CA LEU A 354 9.81 20.49 -6.00
C LEU A 354 8.51 20.64 -5.19
N LEU A 355 7.73 21.67 -5.49
CA LEU A 355 6.52 21.98 -4.73
C LEU A 355 5.40 20.95 -4.92
N GLN A 356 5.19 20.45 -6.14
CA GLN A 356 4.20 19.39 -6.39
C GLN A 356 4.63 18.05 -5.75
N PHE A 357 5.92 17.71 -5.72
CA PHE A 357 6.41 16.51 -5.01
C PHE A 357 6.29 16.64 -3.48
N ILE A 358 6.49 17.84 -2.92
CA ILE A 358 6.24 18.10 -1.49
C ILE A 358 4.76 17.89 -1.16
N PHE A 359 3.84 18.46 -1.95
CA PHE A 359 2.40 18.28 -1.72
C PHE A 359 1.95 16.84 -1.94
N LEU A 360 2.51 16.14 -2.93
CA LEU A 360 2.25 14.72 -3.14
C LEU A 360 2.67 13.88 -1.91
N GLY A 361 3.88 14.10 -1.38
CA GLY A 361 4.34 13.43 -0.16
C GLY A 361 3.49 13.78 1.06
N ALA A 362 3.07 15.04 1.19
CA ALA A 362 2.19 15.49 2.27
C ALA A 362 0.81 14.80 2.20
N MET A 363 0.23 14.69 1.00
CA MET A 363 -1.00 13.93 0.76
C MET A 363 -0.83 12.47 1.17
N GLU A 364 0.27 11.81 0.80
CA GLU A 364 0.53 10.42 1.17
C GLU A 364 0.66 10.24 2.70
N GLY A 365 1.34 11.16 3.39
CA GLY A 365 1.52 11.10 4.84
C GLY A 365 0.25 11.40 5.64
N LEU A 366 -0.69 12.15 5.06
CA LEU A 366 -1.97 12.49 5.67
C LEU A 366 -3.07 11.50 5.29
N ALA A 367 -3.44 11.45 4.00
CA ALA A 367 -4.52 10.62 3.50
C ALA A 367 -4.14 9.14 3.51
N GLY A 368 -2.97 8.76 3.00
CA GLY A 368 -2.54 7.35 2.94
C GLY A 368 -2.51 6.69 4.32
N ASP A 369 -1.78 7.29 5.26
CA ASP A 369 -1.75 6.82 6.65
C ASP A 369 -3.10 6.97 7.37
N GLY A 370 -3.86 8.03 7.06
CA GLY A 370 -5.17 8.28 7.65
C GLY A 370 -6.17 7.18 7.29
N ILE A 371 -6.22 6.82 6.00
CA ILE A 371 -7.05 5.74 5.47
C ILE A 371 -6.66 4.42 6.15
N LEU A 372 -5.37 4.11 6.26
CA LEU A 372 -4.90 2.90 6.93
C LEU A 372 -5.34 2.81 8.40
N ASN A 373 -5.19 3.91 9.15
CA ASN A 373 -5.59 3.98 10.56
C ASN A 373 -7.10 3.92 10.73
N PHE A 374 -7.84 4.58 9.84
CA PHE A 374 -9.30 4.56 9.81
C PHE A 374 -9.81 3.12 9.73
N PHE A 375 -9.37 2.33 8.74
CA PHE A 375 -9.75 0.91 8.66
C PHE A 375 -9.41 0.15 9.94
N GLY A 376 -8.18 0.33 10.45
CA GLY A 376 -7.70 -0.34 11.67
C GLY A 376 -8.42 0.03 12.98
N HIS A 377 -9.20 1.12 13.00
CA HIS A 377 -10.04 1.53 14.13
C HIS A 377 -11.52 1.16 13.96
N TYR A 378 -12.05 1.20 12.74
CA TYR A 378 -13.46 0.89 12.48
C TYR A 378 -13.75 -0.61 12.48
N VAL A 379 -12.79 -1.43 12.06
CA VAL A 379 -12.88 -2.89 12.18
C VAL A 379 -11.63 -3.38 12.91
N PRO A 380 -11.70 -3.70 14.22
CA PRO A 380 -10.52 -4.01 15.04
C PRO A 380 -9.67 -5.17 14.51
N ASP A 381 -10.32 -6.20 13.97
CA ASP A 381 -9.67 -7.34 13.31
C ASP A 381 -9.19 -7.01 11.88
N SER A 382 -9.61 -5.89 11.30
CA SER A 382 -9.19 -5.46 9.96
C SER A 382 -7.79 -4.86 9.92
N ARG A 383 -7.12 -4.60 11.04
CA ARG A 383 -5.72 -4.14 11.04
C ARG A 383 -4.81 -5.02 10.19
N ARG A 384 -5.18 -6.29 10.04
CA ARG A 384 -4.43 -7.24 9.21
C ARG A 384 -4.63 -7.05 7.71
N TYR A 385 -5.75 -6.49 7.32
CA TYR A 385 -6.22 -6.39 5.93
C TYR A 385 -6.38 -4.95 5.46
N ALA A 386 -6.33 -3.97 6.37
CA ALA A 386 -6.32 -2.55 6.09
C ALA A 386 -5.25 -2.18 5.04
N PRO A 387 -3.98 -2.67 5.11
CA PRO A 387 -3.01 -2.40 4.05
C PRO A 387 -3.44 -2.95 2.69
N VAL A 388 -3.97 -4.18 2.66
CA VAL A 388 -4.42 -4.83 1.42
C VAL A 388 -5.58 -4.06 0.81
N PHE A 389 -6.56 -3.66 1.63
CA PHE A 389 -7.72 -2.90 1.18
C PHE A 389 -7.32 -1.50 0.68
N THR A 390 -6.45 -0.79 1.41
CA THR A 390 -5.91 0.51 0.97
C THR A 390 -5.12 0.38 -0.34
N SER A 391 -4.33 -0.68 -0.51
CA SER A 391 -3.64 -0.97 -1.77
C SER A 391 -4.62 -1.26 -2.91
N SER A 392 -5.68 -2.05 -2.68
CA SER A 392 -6.72 -2.32 -3.67
C SER A 392 -7.44 -1.05 -4.11
N LEU A 393 -7.83 -0.18 -3.17
CA LEU A 393 -8.45 1.12 -3.48
C LEU A 393 -7.54 2.01 -4.31
N THR A 394 -6.26 2.06 -3.95
CA THR A 394 -5.25 2.81 -4.71
C THR A 394 -5.13 2.25 -6.14
N GLY A 395 -5.18 0.93 -6.29
CA GLY A 395 -5.19 0.23 -7.58
C GLY A 395 -6.42 0.58 -8.42
N PHE A 396 -7.63 0.56 -7.84
CA PHE A 396 -8.85 1.00 -8.53
C PHE A 396 -8.74 2.46 -9.00
N GLY A 397 -8.21 3.35 -8.16
CA GLY A 397 -7.94 4.74 -8.56
C GLY A 397 -6.96 4.86 -9.72
N THR A 398 -5.93 4.02 -9.77
CA THR A 398 -4.97 3.98 -10.89
C THR A 398 -5.65 3.55 -12.19
N ILE A 399 -6.48 2.49 -12.15
CA ILE A 399 -7.23 2.02 -13.32
C ILE A 399 -8.21 3.08 -13.82
N LEU A 400 -8.93 3.74 -12.90
CA LEU A 400 -9.83 4.83 -13.26
C LEU A 400 -9.10 6.04 -13.84
N SER A 401 -7.87 6.31 -13.39
CA SER A 401 -7.02 7.33 -14.00
C SER A 401 -6.73 7.03 -15.46
N ILE A 402 -6.48 5.77 -15.83
CA ILE A 402 -6.26 5.38 -17.24
C ILE A 402 -7.51 5.66 -18.07
N GLY A 403 -8.69 5.27 -17.58
CA GLY A 403 -9.96 5.55 -18.26
C GLY A 403 -10.22 7.05 -18.42
N PHE A 404 -9.93 7.84 -17.38
CA PHE A 404 -10.07 9.29 -17.40
C PHE A 404 -9.17 9.94 -18.47
N ILE A 405 -7.91 9.49 -18.57
CA ILE A 405 -6.96 9.98 -19.59
C ILE A 405 -7.45 9.62 -20.99
N ALA A 406 -7.92 8.39 -21.21
CA ALA A 406 -8.44 7.95 -22.50
C ALA A 406 -9.66 8.79 -22.95
N ILE A 407 -10.55 9.13 -22.02
CA ILE A 407 -11.69 10.02 -22.28
C ILE A 407 -11.19 11.42 -22.68
N ILE A 408 -10.24 11.99 -21.95
CA ILE A 408 -9.68 13.31 -22.29
C ILE A 408 -9.00 13.31 -23.66
N ASP A 409 -8.20 12.28 -23.96
CA ASP A 409 -7.54 12.15 -25.27
C ASP A 409 -8.57 12.10 -26.40
N TYR A 410 -9.61 11.26 -26.25
CA TYR A 410 -10.72 11.17 -27.20
C TYR A 410 -11.39 12.53 -27.46
N TYR A 411 -11.76 13.26 -26.40
CA TYR A 411 -12.38 14.58 -26.54
C TYR A 411 -11.44 15.63 -27.14
N SER A 412 -10.16 15.59 -26.78
CA SER A 412 -9.16 16.54 -27.27
C SER A 412 -8.90 16.39 -28.78
N ARG A 413 -8.80 15.14 -29.27
CA ARG A 413 -8.64 14.83 -30.69
C ARG A 413 -9.89 15.18 -31.50
N PHE A 414 -11.08 14.97 -30.94
CA PHE A 414 -12.32 15.36 -31.59
C PHE A 414 -12.38 16.88 -31.82
N ARG A 415 -12.08 17.67 -30.78
CA ARG A 415 -12.06 19.14 -30.89
C ARG A 415 -11.03 19.66 -31.91
N TYR A 416 -9.86 19.02 -32.00
CA TYR A 416 -8.80 19.41 -32.95
C TYR A 416 -9.11 19.03 -34.41
N LYS A 417 -10.07 18.12 -34.65
CA LYS A 417 -10.54 17.82 -36.01
C LYS A 417 -11.59 18.81 -36.53
N GLU A 418 -12.23 19.56 -35.64
CA GLU A 418 -13.23 20.59 -36.00
C GLU A 418 -12.64 21.99 -36.20
N SER A 419 -11.38 22.21 -35.81
CA SER A 419 -10.62 23.46 -35.99
C SER A 419 -9.59 23.34 -37.10
#